data_AF-A0A346K9D1-F1
#
_entry.id   AF-A0A346K9D1-F1
#
_cell.length_a   1.000
_cell.length_b   1.000
_cell.length_c   1.000
_cell.angle_alpha   90.00
_cell.angle_beta   90.00
_cell.angle_gamma   90.00
#
_symmetry.space_group_name_H-M   'P 1'
#
loop_
_entity.id
_entity.type
_entity.pdbx_description
1 polymer ?
#
loop_
_entity_poly.entity_id
_entity_poly.type
_entity_poly.pdbx_seq_one_letter_code
_entity_poly.pdbx_strand_id
1 'polypeptide(L)'
;MSQYKPFFLRDQRIKNNCLDLIKELPTDDKKPLVVKIQPITRSLEQNSKLHALLSDISKQCEFNGKKRDIDTWKMIMVSAHKIATGGQAEMVIGLEGEVINLRESTAQMSVKRLASLIEYVQSWGVQNGVRFNDRWGFK
;
A
#
# COMPACT_ATOMS: atom_id res chain seq x y z
N MET A 1 -7.19 -9.13 2.45
CA MET A 1 -5.94 -8.53 2.96
C MET A 1 -5.68 -9.04 4.37
N SER A 2 -4.42 -9.25 4.77
CA SER A 2 -4.10 -9.70 6.13
C SER A 2 -4.46 -8.62 7.16
N GLN A 3 -5.16 -9.01 8.23
CA GLN A 3 -5.45 -8.16 9.37
C GLN A 3 -4.18 -7.75 10.14
N TYR A 4 -3.10 -8.52 10.01
CA TYR A 4 -1.87 -8.34 10.76
C TYR A 4 -0.80 -7.62 9.94
N LYS A 5 -0.12 -6.66 10.57
CA LYS A 5 1.02 -5.95 9.96
C LYS A 5 2.28 -6.83 10.01
N PRO A 6 3.19 -6.73 9.01
CA PRO A 6 4.47 -7.42 9.06
C PRO A 6 5.32 -6.97 10.26
N PHE A 7 6.00 -7.92 10.90
CA PHE A 7 7.02 -7.64 11.91
C PHE A 7 8.40 -7.56 11.25
N PHE A 8 9.03 -6.39 11.33
CA PHE A 8 10.42 -6.21 10.93
C PHE A 8 11.31 -6.41 12.15
N LEU A 9 11.93 -7.59 12.26
CA LEU A 9 12.75 -7.98 13.41
C LEU A 9 14.08 -7.21 13.48
N ARG A 10 14.01 -5.92 13.83
CA ARG A 10 15.16 -5.01 13.91
C ARG A 10 15.83 -4.99 15.29
N ASP A 11 15.10 -5.37 16.33
CA ASP A 11 15.58 -5.42 17.71
C ASP A 11 14.84 -6.52 18.50
N GLN A 12 15.33 -6.80 19.72
CA GLN A 12 14.77 -7.85 20.57
C GLN A 12 13.35 -7.53 21.06
N ARG A 13 12.99 -6.25 21.19
CA ARG A 13 11.64 -5.83 21.60
C ARG A 13 10.61 -6.19 20.53
N ILE A 14 10.89 -5.91 19.25
CA ILE A 14 9.98 -6.28 18.15
C ILE A 14 9.88 -7.80 18.02
N LYS A 15 10.99 -8.52 18.26
CA LYS A 15 10.99 -9.99 18.28
C LYS A 15 10.10 -10.54 19.39
N ASN A 16 10.19 -9.99 20.61
CA ASN A 16 9.34 -10.42 21.73
C ASN A 16 7.86 -10.14 21.43
N ASN A 17 7.53 -8.94 20.92
CA ASN A 17 6.16 -8.61 20.53
C ASN A 17 5.60 -9.56 19.45
N CYS A 18 6.44 -10.00 18.51
CA CYS A 18 6.05 -10.99 17.50
C CYS A 18 5.74 -12.35 18.14
N LEU A 19 6.57 -12.80 19.09
CA LEU A 19 6.35 -14.05 19.81
C LEU A 19 5.06 -14.02 20.62
N ASP A 20 4.79 -12.92 21.31
CA ASP A 20 3.59 -12.79 22.12
C ASP A 20 2.33 -12.79 21.26
N LEU A 21 2.34 -12.10 20.10
CA LEU A 21 1.26 -12.22 19.13
C LEU A 21 1.06 -13.67 18.68
N ILE A 22 2.13 -14.38 18.30
CA ILE A 22 2.03 -15.77 17.81
C ILE A 22 1.41 -16.69 18.87
N LYS A 23 1.73 -16.50 20.15
CA LYS A 23 1.14 -17.29 21.24
C LYS A 23 -0.37 -17.07 21.40
N GLU A 24 -0.86 -15.86 21.08
CA GLU A 24 -2.27 -15.49 21.17
C GLU A 24 -3.09 -15.91 19.93
N LEU A 25 -2.45 -16.30 18.83
CA LEU A 25 -3.14 -16.68 17.60
C LEU A 25 -3.85 -18.03 17.74
N PRO A 26 -5.09 -18.17 17.24
CA PRO A 26 -5.80 -19.44 17.26
C PRO A 26 -5.24 -20.43 16.22
N THR A 27 -5.35 -21.72 16.51
CA THR A 27 -5.10 -22.80 15.55
C THR A 27 -6.42 -23.33 14.98
N ASP A 28 -6.48 -23.50 13.65
CA ASP A 28 -7.66 -24.00 12.94
C ASP A 28 -7.21 -24.87 11.76
N ASP A 29 -7.63 -26.14 11.74
CA ASP A 29 -7.25 -27.10 10.69
C ASP A 29 -7.90 -26.80 9.33
N LYS A 30 -9.07 -26.17 9.32
CA LYS A 30 -9.82 -25.82 8.10
C LYS A 30 -9.39 -24.47 7.54
N LYS A 31 -8.94 -23.55 8.41
CA LYS A 31 -8.49 -22.20 8.04
C LYS A 31 -7.21 -21.80 8.79
N PRO A 32 -6.07 -22.48 8.53
CA PRO A 32 -4.84 -22.20 9.25
C PRO A 32 -4.27 -20.83 8.91
N LEU A 33 -3.65 -20.19 9.91
CA LEU A 33 -2.84 -19.01 9.71
C LEU A 33 -1.45 -19.41 9.20
N VAL A 34 -0.94 -18.69 8.20
CA VAL A 34 0.38 -18.96 7.59
C VAL A 34 1.40 -17.94 8.08
N VAL A 35 2.48 -18.43 8.70
CA VAL A 35 3.64 -17.61 9.07
C VAL A 35 4.68 -17.66 7.96
N LYS A 36 5.13 -16.49 7.47
CA LYS A 36 6.16 -16.38 6.45
C LYS A 36 7.37 -15.60 6.97
N ILE A 37 8.53 -16.24 6.98
CA ILE A 37 9.81 -15.63 7.34
C ILE A 37 10.62 -15.43 6.05
N GLN A 38 11.08 -14.21 5.81
CA GLN A 38 11.82 -13.85 4.60
C GLN A 38 12.78 -12.68 4.91
N PRO A 39 13.92 -12.58 4.20
CA PRO A 39 14.80 -11.43 4.33
C PRO A 39 14.08 -10.15 3.91
N ILE A 40 14.49 -9.03 4.49
CA ILE A 40 13.98 -7.72 4.07
C ILE A 40 14.48 -7.41 2.67
N THR A 41 13.57 -7.04 1.77
CA THR A 41 13.92 -6.49 0.47
C THR A 41 13.58 -5.02 0.42
N ARG A 42 14.33 -4.24 -0.35
CA ARG A 42 14.04 -2.81 -0.57
C ARG A 42 12.62 -2.61 -1.13
N SER A 43 12.14 -3.54 -1.96
CA SER A 43 10.77 -3.53 -2.47
C SER A 43 9.73 -3.78 -1.37
N LEU A 44 10.01 -4.63 -0.37
CA LEU A 44 9.10 -4.89 0.75
C LEU A 44 8.92 -3.65 1.63
N GLU A 45 10.01 -2.91 1.89
CA GLU A 45 9.94 -1.64 2.64
C GLU A 45 9.15 -0.58 1.87
N GLN A 46 9.42 -0.42 0.57
CA GLN A 46 8.70 0.52 -0.28
C GLN A 46 7.20 0.18 -0.36
N ASN A 47 6.85 -1.09 -0.57
CA ASN A 47 5.46 -1.53 -0.58
C ASN A 47 4.76 -1.25 0.76
N SER A 48 5.45 -1.50 1.87
CA SER A 48 4.91 -1.21 3.21
C SER A 48 4.71 0.29 3.44
N LYS A 49 5.65 1.13 2.96
CA LYS A 49 5.54 2.59 3.01
C LYS A 49 4.38 3.09 2.16
N LEU A 50 4.25 2.64 0.91
CA LEU A 50 3.13 3.00 0.03
C LEU A 50 1.79 2.64 0.68
N HIS A 51 1.67 1.44 1.23
CA HIS A 51 0.44 1.01 1.90
C HIS A 51 0.12 1.87 3.12
N ALA A 52 1.11 2.28 3.92
CA ALA A 52 0.90 3.17 5.05
C ALA A 52 0.38 4.55 4.61
N LEU A 53 0.98 5.14 3.58
CA LEU A 53 0.53 6.42 3.00
C LEU A 53 -0.92 6.33 2.51
N LEU A 54 -1.24 5.29 1.73
CA LEU A 54 -2.58 5.07 1.21
C LEU A 54 -3.61 4.81 2.32
N SER A 55 -3.21 4.14 3.41
CA SER A 55 -4.06 3.97 4.59
C SER A 55 -4.38 5.29 5.27
N ASP A 56 -3.43 6.22 5.36
CA ASP A 56 -3.66 7.52 5.98
C ASP A 56 -4.56 8.39 5.08
N ILE A 57 -4.34 8.35 3.75
CA ILE A 57 -5.20 9.01 2.77
C ILE A 57 -6.63 8.46 2.81
N SER A 58 -6.80 7.14 2.81
CA SER A 58 -8.12 6.49 2.80
C SER A 58 -9.00 6.91 3.98
N LYS A 59 -8.39 7.14 5.15
CA LYS A 59 -9.10 7.61 6.34
C LYS A 59 -9.47 9.09 6.25
N GLN A 60 -8.58 9.91 5.69
CA GLN A 60 -8.68 11.37 5.78
C GLN A 60 -9.41 12.00 4.57
N CYS A 61 -9.22 11.47 3.36
CA CYS A 61 -9.73 12.07 2.13
C CYS A 61 -10.96 11.37 1.57
N GLU A 62 -11.62 12.04 0.63
CA GLU A 62 -12.66 11.48 -0.23
C GLU A 62 -12.25 11.68 -1.69
N PHE A 63 -12.75 10.80 -2.57
CA PHE A 63 -12.58 10.94 -4.01
C PHE A 63 -13.94 10.97 -4.69
N ASN A 64 -14.22 12.06 -5.40
CA ASN A 64 -15.53 12.38 -5.98
C ASN A 64 -16.67 12.28 -4.94
N GLY A 65 -16.49 12.93 -3.78
CA GLY A 65 -17.49 13.00 -2.71
C GLY A 65 -17.79 11.67 -2.01
N LYS A 66 -16.91 10.67 -2.13
CA LYS A 66 -17.06 9.38 -1.46
C LYS A 66 -15.75 8.93 -0.81
N LYS A 67 -15.85 8.37 0.39
CA LYS A 67 -14.76 7.60 1.02
C LYS A 67 -14.41 6.39 0.15
N ARG A 68 -13.11 6.14 -0.01
CA ARG A 68 -12.58 5.01 -0.79
C ARG A 68 -11.64 4.19 0.07
N ASP A 69 -11.62 2.89 -0.18
CA ASP A 69 -10.69 1.98 0.46
C ASP A 69 -9.25 2.17 -0.06
N ILE A 70 -8.31 1.50 0.61
CA ILE A 70 -6.87 1.59 0.32
C ILE A 70 -6.58 1.12 -1.10
N ASP A 71 -7.23 0.04 -1.55
CA ASP A 71 -7.02 -0.51 -2.88
C ASP A 71 -7.51 0.44 -3.97
N THR A 72 -8.66 1.09 -3.78
CA THR A 72 -9.16 2.11 -4.71
C THR A 72 -8.25 3.32 -4.75
N TRP A 73 -7.80 3.83 -3.61
CA TRP A 73 -6.80 4.91 -3.58
C TRP A 73 -5.49 4.52 -4.27
N LYS A 74 -5.05 3.25 -4.14
CA LYS A 74 -3.91 2.73 -4.91
C LYS A 74 -4.15 2.82 -6.41
N MET A 75 -5.35 2.45 -6.90
CA MET A 75 -5.69 2.56 -8.32
C MET A 75 -5.63 4.01 -8.80
N ILE A 76 -6.24 4.92 -8.03
CA ILE A 76 -6.27 6.36 -8.33
C ILE A 76 -4.85 6.91 -8.41
N MET A 77 -4.02 6.63 -7.41
CA MET A 77 -2.65 7.16 -7.34
C MET A 77 -1.74 6.60 -8.43
N VAL A 78 -1.84 5.31 -8.76
CA VAL A 78 -1.08 4.72 -9.87
C VAL A 78 -1.49 5.36 -11.20
N SER A 79 -2.79 5.51 -11.44
CA SER A 79 -3.29 6.14 -12.66
C SER A 79 -2.85 7.60 -12.76
N ALA A 80 -3.00 8.37 -11.68
CA ALA A 80 -2.64 9.79 -11.65
C ALA A 80 -1.13 9.99 -11.81
N HIS A 81 -0.32 9.16 -11.16
CA HIS A 81 1.14 9.18 -11.29
C HIS A 81 1.61 8.81 -12.70
N LYS A 82 0.96 7.85 -13.37
CA LYS A 82 1.25 7.51 -14.77
C LYS A 82 1.09 8.72 -15.69
N ILE A 83 0.00 9.46 -15.55
CA ILE A 83 -0.24 10.70 -16.32
C ILE A 83 0.77 11.80 -15.93
N ALA A 84 0.97 12.02 -14.63
CA ALA A 84 1.88 13.06 -14.13
C ALA A 84 3.35 12.84 -14.56
N THR A 85 3.73 11.61 -14.91
CA THR A 85 5.07 11.25 -15.40
C THR A 85 5.16 11.14 -16.92
N GLY A 86 4.18 11.69 -17.65
CA GLY A 86 4.17 11.75 -19.12
C GLY A 86 3.71 10.46 -19.81
N GLY A 87 3.21 9.48 -19.05
CA GLY A 87 2.55 8.31 -19.62
C GLY A 87 1.12 8.62 -20.07
N GLN A 88 0.52 7.67 -20.78
CA GLN A 88 -0.87 7.73 -21.20
C GLN A 88 -1.72 6.73 -20.42
N ALA A 89 -3.00 7.03 -20.25
CA ALA A 89 -3.98 6.07 -19.74
C ALA A 89 -4.42 5.17 -20.89
N GLU A 90 -4.49 3.86 -20.62
CA GLU A 90 -5.01 2.89 -21.57
C GLU A 90 -6.43 2.53 -21.17
N MET A 91 -7.40 2.90 -22.01
CA MET A 91 -8.81 2.68 -21.76
C MET A 91 -9.35 1.65 -22.75
N VAL A 92 -10.00 0.61 -22.25
CA VAL A 92 -10.58 -0.46 -23.06
C VAL A 92 -12.03 -0.72 -22.67
N ILE A 93 -12.78 -1.38 -23.55
CA ILE A 93 -14.12 -1.87 -23.24
C ILE A 93 -14.01 -3.25 -22.61
N GLY A 94 -14.63 -3.40 -21.44
CA GLY A 94 -14.70 -4.65 -20.71
C GLY A 94 -15.67 -5.64 -21.31
N LEU A 95 -15.72 -6.81 -20.69
CA LEU A 95 -16.55 -7.92 -21.17
C LEU A 95 -18.06 -7.61 -21.07
N GLU A 96 -18.44 -6.69 -20.18
CA GLU A 96 -19.83 -6.28 -19.96
C GLU A 96 -20.12 -4.88 -20.56
N GLY A 97 -19.27 -4.39 -21.46
CA GLY A 97 -19.44 -3.09 -22.12
C GLY A 97 -19.02 -1.89 -21.27
N GLU A 98 -18.45 -2.11 -20.08
CA GLU A 98 -17.96 -1.08 -19.18
C GLU A 98 -16.61 -0.52 -19.63
N VAL A 99 -16.31 0.71 -19.24
CA VAL A 99 -15.00 1.32 -19.52
C VAL A 99 -14.00 0.90 -18.44
N ILE A 100 -12.92 0.23 -18.84
CA ILE A 100 -11.83 -0.22 -17.98
C ILE A 100 -10.58 0.62 -18.22
N ASN A 101 -9.95 1.07 -17.14
CA ASN A 101 -8.60 1.63 -17.18
C ASN A 101 -7.58 0.52 -16.91
N LEU A 102 -6.82 0.14 -17.94
CA LEU A 102 -5.69 -0.76 -17.84
C LEU A 102 -4.50 -0.02 -17.25
N ARG A 103 -4.16 -0.37 -16.00
CA ARG A 103 -3.07 0.26 -15.25
C ARG A 103 -2.00 -0.76 -14.90
N GLU A 104 -0.78 -0.25 -14.75
CA GLU A 104 0.34 -1.03 -14.26
C GLU A 104 0.09 -1.56 -12.83
N SER A 105 0.45 -2.83 -12.60
CA SER A 105 0.41 -3.41 -11.25
C SER A 105 1.61 -2.93 -10.45
N THR A 106 1.39 -2.45 -9.22
CA THR A 106 2.49 -2.09 -8.30
C THR A 106 3.41 -3.27 -7.99
N ALA A 107 2.91 -4.51 -8.11
CA ALA A 107 3.72 -5.71 -7.93
C ALA A 107 4.74 -5.93 -9.05
N GLN A 108 4.51 -5.35 -10.23
CA GLN A 108 5.39 -5.44 -11.39
C GLN A 108 6.27 -4.19 -11.56
N MET A 109 6.12 -3.19 -10.68
CA MET A 109 6.92 -1.97 -10.74
C MET A 109 8.37 -2.23 -10.33
N SER A 110 9.30 -1.58 -11.03
CA SER A 110 10.68 -1.49 -10.57
C SER A 110 10.78 -0.68 -9.27
N VAL A 111 11.84 -0.92 -8.48
CA VAL A 111 12.14 -0.17 -7.25
C VAL A 111 12.16 1.35 -7.48
N LYS A 112 12.66 1.80 -8.64
CA LYS A 112 12.70 3.22 -9.03
C LYS A 112 11.30 3.75 -9.34
N ARG A 113 10.48 2.98 -10.07
CA ARG A 113 9.10 3.36 -10.40
C ARG A 113 8.25 3.48 -9.14
N LEU A 114 8.39 2.52 -8.22
CA LEU A 114 7.67 2.52 -6.94
C LEU A 114 8.12 3.67 -6.03
N ALA A 115 9.41 3.99 -5.99
CA ALA A 115 9.92 5.16 -5.27
C ALA A 115 9.29 6.47 -5.77
N SER A 116 9.23 6.65 -7.08
CA SER A 116 8.60 7.83 -7.69
C SER A 116 7.09 7.91 -7.39
N LEU A 117 6.40 6.77 -7.38
CA LEU A 117 4.99 6.73 -6.97
C LEU A 117 4.82 7.14 -5.50
N ILE A 118 5.67 6.65 -4.60
CA ILE A 118 5.62 7.00 -3.16
C ILE A 118 5.78 8.51 -2.96
N GLU A 119 6.75 9.12 -3.65
CA GLU A 119 6.98 10.56 -3.60
C GLU A 119 5.77 11.35 -4.11
N TYR A 120 5.18 10.91 -5.23
CA TYR A 120 3.97 11.51 -5.77
C TYR A 120 2.79 11.43 -4.78
N VAL A 121 2.54 10.26 -4.18
CA VAL A 121 1.47 10.04 -3.19
C VAL A 121 1.68 10.91 -1.96
N GLN A 122 2.91 11.01 -1.47
CA GLN A 122 3.25 11.84 -0.33
C GLN A 122 3.02 13.32 -0.63
N SER A 123 3.50 13.81 -1.78
CA SER A 123 3.31 15.20 -2.23
C SER A 123 1.82 15.53 -2.36
N TRP A 124 1.04 14.67 -3.02
CA TRP A 124 -0.40 14.83 -3.14
C TRP A 124 -1.09 14.87 -1.78
N GLY A 125 -0.73 13.97 -0.86
CA GLY A 125 -1.34 13.93 0.47
C GLY A 125 -1.06 15.20 1.26
N VAL A 126 0.18 15.69 1.28
CA VAL A 126 0.54 16.94 1.96
C VAL A 126 -0.23 18.13 1.40
N GLN A 127 -0.32 18.24 0.07
CA GLN A 127 -1.09 19.30 -0.60
C GLN A 127 -2.59 19.25 -0.26
N ASN A 128 -3.12 18.07 0.04
CA ASN A 128 -4.53 17.85 0.41
C ASN A 128 -4.74 17.78 1.93
N GLY A 129 -3.77 18.22 2.73
CA GLY A 129 -3.89 18.32 4.19
C GLY A 129 -3.86 16.99 4.94
N VAL A 130 -3.41 15.90 4.30
CA VAL A 130 -3.26 14.59 4.94
C VAL A 130 -2.12 14.64 5.96
N ARG A 131 -2.42 14.24 7.19
CA ARG A 131 -1.42 14.05 8.23
C ARG A 131 -0.91 12.61 8.16
N PHE A 132 0.32 12.44 7.68
CA PHE A 132 0.97 11.13 7.61
C PHE A 132 1.59 10.76 8.96
N ASN A 133 1.51 9.49 9.34
CA ASN A 133 2.14 9.02 10.56
C ASN A 133 3.67 8.95 10.43
N ASP A 134 4.41 9.54 11.39
CA ASP A 134 5.89 9.68 11.42
C ASP A 134 6.70 8.38 11.36
N ARG A 135 6.06 7.20 11.30
CA ARG A 135 6.72 5.88 11.26
C ARG A 135 7.73 5.72 10.12
N TRP A 136 7.67 6.57 9.10
CA TRP A 136 8.57 6.54 7.95
C TRP A 136 9.45 7.78 7.81
N GLY A 137 9.55 8.62 8.86
CA GLY A 137 10.42 9.79 8.88
C GLY A 137 9.93 10.93 8.00
N PHE A 138 8.65 11.29 8.11
CA PHE A 138 8.10 12.47 7.47
C PHE A 138 8.53 13.70 8.28
N LYS A 139 9.53 14.44 7.79
CA LYS A 139 9.86 15.79 8.26
C LYS A 139 9.52 16.78 7.16
#